data_AF-A0A4Q2ZVP0-F1
#
_entry.id   AF-A0A4Q2ZVP0-F1
#
_cell.length_a   1.000
_cell.length_b   1.000
_cell.length_c   1.000
_cell.angle_alpha   90.00
_cell.angle_beta   90.00
_cell.angle_gamma   90.00
#
_symmetry.space_group_name_H-M   'P 1'
#
loop_
_entity.id
_entity.type
_entity.pdbx_description
1 polymer ?
#
loop_
_entity_poly.entity_id
_entity_poly.type
_entity_poly.pdbx_seq_one_letter_code
_entity_poly.pdbx_strand_id
1 'polypeptide(L)'
;MKSKIFIALYGLFCFVAVTLMRDSWKDHLFMYDRSGYHLYLPAAVIYNDLGRLTFFSKINYNYYPGGQYMWDWYEIFDQPTGKRLNKYPIGVSVMELPFFIAAHTYAVIAKDYPTDGYSLPYQYGGIISNLFWVLVGLAYLRGYLKRHYNDTIIFITLLGIALGTNIYFYIVYEPCMSHTYSFCLFAATIYYAEEWYRSGRSFSLFMLAILIGLITIVRPVNILFAIVPLLWRVGNTLDMRQRLIFYYHKWKSLVIAAIIFCLILFIQLSYWKYVTGKWIFYAYGKESFLWDEPRVLDGLFGFRKGWFIYSPIVFLAALGFIPLWKRDKKIVPAILVFFSGYIYVTFCWWSWWYGGGFGARCLIETLPVMAIPLAALLQSLWSAKLKAPIFLIGVLIFLFCALNIFQCYQARKNIIHHDRMTFRYYWRVFCRPYVEEKDFELLMDDKTYWKEMGRIDKK
;
A
#
# COMPACT_ATOMS: atom_id res chain seq x y z
N MET A 1 6.57 -24.87 8.71
CA MET A 1 7.77 -24.30 9.34
C MET A 1 8.49 -23.32 8.40
N LYS A 2 8.74 -23.69 7.14
CA LYS A 2 9.42 -22.89 6.11
C LYS A 2 8.85 -21.49 5.99
N SER A 3 7.52 -21.37 5.87
CA SER A 3 6.85 -20.07 5.72
C SER A 3 7.00 -19.15 6.93
N LYS A 4 7.15 -19.69 8.16
CA LYS A 4 7.41 -18.88 9.37
C LYS A 4 8.85 -18.38 9.39
N ILE A 5 9.80 -19.27 9.09
CA ILE A 5 11.22 -18.94 8.99
C ILE A 5 11.45 -17.88 7.92
N PHE A 6 10.80 -18.01 6.76
CA PHE A 6 10.88 -17.02 5.69
C PHE A 6 10.49 -15.62 6.15
N ILE A 7 9.36 -15.45 6.84
CA ILE A 7 8.93 -14.12 7.31
C ILE A 7 10.01 -13.49 8.21
N ALA A 8 10.62 -14.27 9.11
CA ALA A 8 11.69 -13.78 9.98
C ALA A 8 12.95 -13.40 9.19
N LEU A 9 13.40 -14.27 8.27
CA LEU A 9 14.58 -14.01 7.43
C LEU A 9 14.36 -12.84 6.47
N TYR A 10 13.15 -12.70 5.92
CA TYR A 10 12.77 -11.57 5.08
C TYR A 10 12.81 -10.26 5.86
N GLY A 11 12.31 -10.26 7.10
CA GLY A 11 12.42 -9.11 7.98
C GLY A 11 13.87 -8.68 8.21
N LEU A 12 14.73 -9.63 8.56
CA LEU A 12 16.17 -9.37 8.72
C LEU A 12 16.82 -8.85 7.42
N PHE A 13 16.54 -9.50 6.29
CA PHE A 13 17.05 -9.10 4.98
C PHE A 13 16.66 -7.66 4.63
N CYS A 14 15.38 -7.30 4.75
CA CYS A 14 14.90 -5.95 4.49
C CYS A 14 15.50 -4.93 5.47
N PHE A 15 15.62 -5.27 6.75
CA PHE A 15 16.23 -4.38 7.75
C PHE A 15 17.70 -4.09 7.41
N VAL A 16 18.47 -5.11 7.06
CA VAL A 16 19.86 -4.96 6.61
C VAL A 16 19.91 -4.12 5.33
N ALA A 17 19.07 -4.42 4.33
CA ALA A 17 19.05 -3.68 3.07
C ALA A 17 18.74 -2.18 3.27
N VAL A 18 17.74 -1.84 4.08
CA VAL A 18 17.41 -0.44 4.40
C VAL A 18 18.55 0.24 5.17
N THR A 19 19.17 -0.48 6.11
CA THR A 19 20.29 0.05 6.92
C THR A 19 21.52 0.33 6.06
N LEU A 20 21.83 -0.54 5.10
CA LEU A 20 22.90 -0.30 4.11
C LEU A 20 22.61 0.93 3.22
N MET A 21 21.36 1.36 3.14
CA MET A 21 20.93 2.54 2.38
C MET A 21 20.80 3.80 3.23
N ARG A 22 21.30 3.79 4.48
CA ARG A 22 21.18 4.90 5.45
C ARG A 22 21.48 6.26 4.85
N ASP A 23 22.62 6.40 4.19
CA ASP A 23 23.08 7.68 3.66
C ASP A 23 22.14 8.23 2.57
N SER A 24 21.34 7.36 1.98
CA SER A 24 20.44 7.68 0.88
C SER A 24 19.07 8.22 1.34
N TRP A 25 18.72 8.04 2.62
CA TRP A 25 17.48 8.53 3.22
C TRP A 25 17.70 9.40 4.47
N LYS A 26 18.92 9.43 5.03
CA LYS A 26 19.25 10.25 6.21
C LYS A 26 18.83 11.70 5.98
N ASP A 27 18.00 12.21 6.89
CA ASP A 27 17.42 13.56 6.92
C ASP A 27 16.41 13.85 5.79
N HIS A 28 16.08 12.82 4.99
CA HIS A 28 15.29 12.91 3.76
C HIS A 28 14.22 11.81 3.70
N LEU A 29 13.97 11.09 4.79
CA LEU A 29 12.98 10.00 4.81
C LEU A 29 11.56 10.53 4.65
N PHE A 30 11.19 11.55 5.43
CA PHE A 30 9.85 12.12 5.45
C PHE A 30 9.73 13.24 4.42
N MET A 31 9.87 12.89 3.14
CA MET A 31 9.70 13.79 1.99
C MET A 31 8.47 13.41 1.16
N TYR A 32 7.89 14.43 0.52
CA TYR A 32 6.69 14.33 -0.33
C TYR A 32 5.51 13.69 0.43
N ASP A 33 4.82 12.72 -0.17
CA ASP A 33 3.65 12.04 0.43
C ASP A 33 3.90 11.57 1.87
N ARG A 34 5.11 11.07 2.14
CA ARG A 34 5.53 10.56 3.46
C ARG A 34 5.58 11.65 4.51
N SER A 35 5.98 12.86 4.14
CA SER A 35 5.94 14.01 5.04
C SER A 35 4.52 14.28 5.50
N GLY A 36 3.58 14.34 4.55
CA GLY A 36 2.17 14.58 4.86
C GLY A 36 1.56 13.48 5.72
N TYR A 37 1.90 12.22 5.46
CA TYR A 37 1.49 11.11 6.32
C TYR A 37 2.04 11.20 7.73
N HIS A 38 3.27 11.69 7.90
CA HIS A 38 3.97 11.74 9.19
C HIS A 38 3.62 12.98 10.02
N LEU A 39 3.33 14.12 9.38
CA LEU A 39 3.22 15.46 9.98
C LEU A 39 2.29 15.54 11.20
N TYR A 40 1.23 14.72 11.25
CA TYR A 40 0.31 14.72 12.38
C TYR A 40 0.99 14.35 13.71
N LEU A 41 2.00 13.48 13.67
CA LEU A 41 2.70 13.00 14.87
C LEU A 41 3.48 14.11 15.59
N PRO A 42 4.46 14.81 14.96
CA PRO A 42 5.13 15.92 15.62
C PRO A 42 4.17 17.04 15.98
N ALA A 43 3.20 17.35 15.11
CA ALA A 43 2.22 18.40 15.38
C ALA A 43 1.38 18.12 16.64
N ALA A 44 0.95 16.88 16.84
CA ALA A 44 0.15 16.48 17.99
C ALA A 44 0.97 16.25 19.26
N VAL A 45 2.12 15.58 19.15
CA VAL A 45 2.86 15.03 20.31
C VAL A 45 3.93 16.00 20.82
N ILE A 46 4.63 16.71 19.92
CA ILE A 46 5.78 17.54 20.27
C ILE A 46 5.37 19.00 20.36
N TYR A 47 4.75 19.51 19.30
CA TYR A 47 4.50 20.94 19.16
C TYR A 47 3.15 21.40 19.69
N ASN A 48 2.20 20.46 19.93
CA ASN A 48 0.82 20.76 20.32
C ASN A 48 0.15 21.80 19.38
N ASP A 49 0.49 21.75 18.10
CA ASP A 49 0.05 22.71 17.06
C ASP A 49 -0.39 21.98 15.79
N LEU A 50 -1.49 21.22 15.88
CA LEU A 50 -2.14 20.55 14.76
C LEU A 50 -2.83 21.50 13.77
N GLY A 51 -3.04 22.76 14.15
CA GLY A 51 -3.86 23.71 13.42
C GLY A 51 -3.04 24.68 12.59
N ARG A 52 -2.11 25.42 13.20
CA ARG A 52 -1.34 26.47 12.51
C ARG A 52 -0.03 25.94 11.94
N LEU A 53 0.50 24.85 12.49
CA LEU A 53 1.75 24.22 12.06
C LEU A 53 2.92 25.22 12.06
N THR A 54 2.99 26.10 13.05
CA THR A 54 3.98 27.20 13.14
C THR A 54 5.43 26.72 13.15
N PHE A 55 5.66 25.48 13.59
CA PHE A 55 6.98 24.83 13.59
C PHE A 55 7.43 24.39 12.18
N PHE A 56 6.51 24.24 11.23
CA PHE A 56 6.78 23.56 9.96
C PHE A 56 7.82 24.28 9.11
N SER A 57 7.90 25.62 9.12
CA SER A 57 8.93 26.35 8.37
C SER A 57 10.35 26.02 8.85
N LYS A 58 10.54 25.80 10.15
CA LYS A 58 11.83 25.35 10.70
C LYS A 58 12.16 23.92 10.27
N ILE A 59 11.16 23.04 10.29
CA ILE A 59 11.31 21.68 9.77
C ILE A 59 11.63 21.71 8.28
N ASN A 60 10.98 22.61 7.52
CA ASN A 60 11.18 22.72 6.09
C ASN A 60 12.63 23.07 5.74
N TYR A 61 13.19 24.02 6.48
CA TYR A 61 14.58 24.44 6.35
C TYR A 61 15.58 23.32 6.69
N ASN A 62 15.29 22.49 7.71
CA ASN A 62 16.23 21.48 8.19
C ASN A 62 16.16 20.12 7.46
N TYR A 63 14.98 19.72 6.99
CA TYR A 63 14.70 18.34 6.53
C TYR A 63 14.02 18.26 5.15
N TYR A 64 13.73 19.40 4.51
CA TYR A 64 13.20 19.45 3.15
C TYR A 64 11.99 18.53 2.87
N PRO A 65 10.95 18.51 3.73
CA PRO A 65 9.75 17.68 3.58
C PRO A 65 9.06 17.87 2.22
N GLY A 66 9.14 19.07 1.63
CA GLY A 66 8.60 19.38 0.32
C GLY A 66 9.49 19.00 -0.87
N GLY A 67 10.65 18.39 -0.65
CA GLY A 67 11.59 18.11 -1.74
C GLY A 67 12.76 19.08 -1.82
N GLN A 68 13.65 18.81 -2.79
CA GLN A 68 14.82 19.64 -3.11
C GLN A 68 14.44 21.07 -3.56
N TYR A 69 13.19 21.28 -3.99
CA TYR A 69 12.66 22.59 -4.38
C TYR A 69 12.18 23.44 -3.19
N MET A 70 12.36 22.96 -1.95
CA MET A 70 12.02 23.67 -0.71
C MET A 70 10.60 24.23 -0.70
N TRP A 71 9.62 23.48 -1.20
CA TRP A 71 8.22 23.90 -1.19
C TRP A 71 7.73 24.10 0.26
N ASP A 72 7.70 25.38 0.69
CA ASP A 72 7.50 25.79 2.09
C ASP A 72 6.26 25.18 2.76
N TRP A 73 5.24 24.87 1.97
CA TRP A 73 3.98 24.29 2.40
C TRP A 73 3.51 23.20 1.44
N TYR A 74 4.39 22.25 1.08
CA TYR A 74 4.03 21.14 0.19
C TYR A 74 2.78 20.39 0.69
N GLU A 75 1.71 20.43 -0.11
CA GLU A 75 0.43 19.75 0.15
C GLU A 75 -0.22 20.14 1.49
N ILE A 76 0.10 21.35 1.96
CA ILE A 76 -0.48 22.00 3.13
C ILE A 76 -1.16 23.30 2.68
N PHE A 77 -2.46 23.42 2.93
CA PHE A 77 -3.28 24.50 2.40
C PHE A 77 -3.90 25.36 3.49
N ASP A 78 -3.74 26.67 3.43
CA ASP A 78 -4.42 27.60 4.33
C ASP A 78 -5.95 27.47 4.20
N GLN A 79 -6.64 27.59 5.33
CA GLN A 79 -8.10 27.50 5.41
C GLN A 79 -8.69 28.80 5.96
N PRO A 80 -9.96 29.13 5.62
CA PRO A 80 -10.64 30.33 6.14
C PRO A 80 -10.72 30.42 7.66
N THR A 81 -10.54 29.30 8.37
CA THR A 81 -10.47 29.22 9.84
C THR A 81 -9.16 29.76 10.43
N GLY A 82 -8.20 30.17 9.59
CA GLY A 82 -6.84 30.56 10.01
C GLY A 82 -5.95 29.37 10.39
N LYS A 83 -6.34 28.15 10.02
CA LYS A 83 -5.58 26.90 10.19
C LYS A 83 -5.13 26.35 8.84
N ARG A 84 -4.25 25.36 8.86
CA ARG A 84 -3.68 24.71 7.69
C ARG A 84 -4.12 23.27 7.56
N LEU A 85 -4.64 22.92 6.40
CA LEU A 85 -5.09 21.58 6.03
C LEU A 85 -3.95 20.79 5.41
N ASN A 86 -3.64 19.65 6.00
CA ASN A 86 -2.82 18.62 5.38
C ASN A 86 -3.69 17.83 4.39
N LYS A 87 -3.23 17.71 3.14
CA LYS A 87 -3.91 16.94 2.08
C LYS A 87 -4.15 15.49 2.46
N TYR A 88 -3.18 14.87 3.13
CA TYR A 88 -3.15 13.43 3.32
C TYR A 88 -3.93 13.02 4.57
N PRO A 89 -4.69 11.91 4.55
CA PRO A 89 -5.38 11.39 5.73
C PRO A 89 -4.45 11.00 6.90
N ILE A 90 -4.98 11.02 8.12
CA ILE A 90 -4.24 10.78 9.38
C ILE A 90 -3.88 9.31 9.63
N GLY A 91 -4.46 8.36 8.90
CA GLY A 91 -4.39 6.94 9.26
C GLY A 91 -2.98 6.35 9.29
N VAL A 92 -2.07 6.81 8.42
CA VAL A 92 -0.67 6.34 8.45
C VAL A 92 0.01 6.76 9.76
N SER A 93 -0.15 8.03 10.17
CA SER A 93 0.33 8.51 11.47
C SER A 93 -0.20 7.68 12.64
N VAL A 94 -1.48 7.27 12.62
CA VAL A 94 -2.04 6.39 13.65
C VAL A 94 -1.29 5.06 13.73
N MET A 95 -0.90 4.50 12.58
CA MET A 95 -0.13 3.25 12.53
C MET A 95 1.36 3.43 12.88
N GLU A 96 1.92 4.61 12.63
CA GLU A 96 3.30 4.98 13.00
C GLU A 96 3.45 5.33 14.49
N LEU A 97 2.38 5.79 15.13
CA LEU A 97 2.36 6.31 16.51
C LEU A 97 3.19 5.51 17.54
N PRO A 98 3.04 4.18 17.70
CA PRO A 98 3.81 3.45 18.72
C PRO A 98 5.33 3.51 18.48
N PHE A 99 5.75 3.54 17.20
CA PHE A 99 7.16 3.63 16.83
C PHE A 99 7.68 5.07 16.94
N PHE A 100 6.83 6.05 16.65
CA PHE A 100 7.13 7.45 16.87
C PHE A 100 7.35 7.76 18.35
N ILE A 101 6.49 7.25 19.24
CA ILE A 101 6.66 7.42 20.69
C ILE A 101 7.97 6.80 21.15
N ALA A 102 8.28 5.57 20.71
CA ALA A 102 9.56 4.93 21.04
C ALA A 102 10.76 5.74 20.56
N ALA A 103 10.71 6.26 19.32
CA ALA A 103 11.75 7.12 18.76
C ALA A 103 11.88 8.45 19.52
N HIS A 104 10.76 9.07 19.88
CA HIS A 104 10.72 10.30 20.66
C HIS A 104 11.33 10.10 22.05
N THR A 105 10.93 9.05 22.76
CA THR A 105 11.49 8.70 24.06
C THR A 105 12.99 8.47 23.96
N TYR A 106 13.47 7.76 22.94
CA TYR A 106 14.91 7.59 22.71
C TYR A 106 15.62 8.92 22.46
N ALA A 107 15.09 9.79 21.59
CA ALA A 107 15.69 11.09 21.30
C ALA A 107 15.80 11.97 22.56
N VAL A 108 14.77 11.97 23.41
CA VAL A 108 14.76 12.71 24.69
C VAL A 108 15.80 12.18 25.67
N ILE A 109 15.95 10.85 25.78
CA ILE A 109 16.88 10.21 26.72
C ILE A 109 18.34 10.36 26.25
N ALA A 110 18.59 10.10 24.96
CA ALA A 110 19.94 10.13 24.39
C ALA A 110 20.51 11.56 24.35
N LYS A 111 19.67 12.59 24.16
CA LYS A 111 20.04 14.01 24.05
C LYS A 111 20.99 14.38 22.89
N ASP A 112 21.49 13.40 22.16
CA ASP A 112 22.35 13.59 20.97
C ASP A 112 21.58 14.01 19.71
N TYR A 113 20.24 13.97 19.75
CA TYR A 113 19.38 14.20 18.59
C TYR A 113 18.32 15.27 18.88
N PRO A 114 18.01 16.16 17.91
CA PRO A 114 16.89 17.07 18.03
C PRO A 114 15.57 16.33 18.28
N THR A 115 14.79 16.78 19.27
CA THR A 115 13.46 16.21 19.59
C THR A 115 12.37 16.92 18.79
N ASP A 116 12.51 16.92 17.46
CA ASP A 116 11.68 17.70 16.53
C ASP A 116 10.71 16.86 15.69
N GLY A 117 10.77 15.53 15.81
CA GLY A 117 9.95 14.60 15.04
C GLY A 117 10.55 14.15 13.72
N TYR A 118 11.69 14.71 13.29
CA TYR A 118 12.28 14.46 11.96
C TYR A 118 13.73 13.99 12.02
N SER A 119 14.41 14.21 13.15
CA SER A 119 15.77 13.73 13.36
C SER A 119 15.90 12.20 13.23
N LEU A 120 17.14 11.72 13.18
CA LEU A 120 17.47 10.34 12.85
C LEU A 120 16.68 9.25 13.63
N PRO A 121 16.44 9.37 14.96
CA PRO A 121 15.60 8.41 15.69
C PRO A 121 14.20 8.26 15.10
N TYR A 122 13.56 9.35 14.70
CA TYR A 122 12.21 9.34 14.13
C TYR A 122 12.20 8.68 12.76
N GLN A 123 13.26 8.88 11.97
CA GLN A 123 13.43 8.22 10.68
C GLN A 123 13.54 6.70 10.84
N TYR A 124 14.34 6.22 11.80
CA TYR A 124 14.36 4.81 12.16
C TYR A 124 13.00 4.32 12.69
N GLY A 125 12.30 5.13 13.48
CA GLY A 125 10.93 4.83 13.93
C GLY A 125 9.99 4.56 12.75
N GLY A 126 10.02 5.41 11.72
CA GLY A 126 9.26 5.23 10.48
C GLY A 126 9.65 3.95 9.72
N ILE A 127 10.95 3.71 9.52
CA ILE A 127 11.46 2.50 8.85
C ILE A 127 11.05 1.23 9.58
N ILE A 128 11.20 1.20 10.91
CA ILE A 128 10.83 0.06 11.74
C ILE A 128 9.32 -0.14 11.70
N SER A 129 8.52 0.94 11.77
CA SER A 129 7.07 0.88 11.62
C SER A 129 6.66 0.24 10.30
N ASN A 130 7.21 0.73 9.20
CA ASN A 130 6.95 0.23 7.85
C ASN A 130 7.26 -1.27 7.74
N LEU A 131 8.44 -1.69 8.19
CA LEU A 131 8.84 -3.10 8.17
C LEU A 131 7.94 -3.95 9.08
N PHE A 132 7.67 -3.49 10.29
CA PHE A 132 6.84 -4.20 11.26
C PHE A 132 5.46 -4.52 10.68
N TRP A 133 4.77 -3.51 10.14
CA TRP A 133 3.42 -3.72 9.61
C TRP A 133 3.40 -4.63 8.39
N VAL A 134 4.41 -4.58 7.51
CA VAL A 134 4.53 -5.56 6.42
C VAL A 134 4.69 -6.99 6.95
N LEU A 135 5.54 -7.20 7.96
CA LEU A 135 5.74 -8.52 8.55
C LEU A 135 4.46 -9.04 9.24
N VAL A 136 3.72 -8.16 9.90
CA VAL A 136 2.38 -8.47 10.46
C VAL A 136 1.41 -8.84 9.34
N GLY A 137 1.41 -8.11 8.22
CA GLY A 137 0.61 -8.42 7.03
C GLY A 137 0.92 -9.80 6.47
N LEU A 138 2.21 -10.12 6.28
CA LEU A 138 2.66 -11.44 5.84
C LEU A 138 2.26 -12.54 6.83
N ALA A 139 2.29 -12.26 8.14
CA ALA A 139 1.87 -13.21 9.18
C ALA A 139 0.36 -13.49 9.14
N TYR A 140 -0.48 -12.47 8.97
CA TYR A 140 -1.94 -12.65 8.79
C TYR A 140 -2.27 -13.37 7.49
N LEU A 141 -1.61 -12.99 6.39
CA LEU A 141 -1.77 -13.66 5.10
C LEU A 141 -1.38 -15.13 5.18
N ARG A 142 -0.26 -15.45 5.84
CA ARG A 142 0.13 -16.82 6.19
C ARG A 142 -0.95 -17.52 7.00
N GLY A 143 -1.48 -16.86 8.03
CA GLY A 143 -2.54 -17.39 8.89
C GLY A 143 -3.79 -17.80 8.11
N TYR A 144 -4.18 -17.01 7.11
CA TYR A 144 -5.26 -17.34 6.19
C TYR A 144 -4.88 -18.52 5.29
N LEU A 145 -3.76 -18.43 4.57
CA LEU A 145 -3.35 -19.45 3.60
C LEU A 145 -3.12 -20.84 4.25
N LYS A 146 -2.67 -20.89 5.51
CA LYS A 146 -2.52 -22.14 6.29
C LYS A 146 -3.81 -22.94 6.46
N ARG A 147 -4.97 -22.31 6.32
CA ARG A 147 -6.27 -22.98 6.41
C ARG A 147 -6.60 -23.77 5.13
N HIS A 148 -5.87 -23.52 4.05
CA HIS A 148 -6.19 -24.02 2.72
C HIS A 148 -5.01 -24.75 2.06
N TYR A 149 -3.76 -24.35 2.33
CA TYR A 149 -2.59 -24.82 1.59
C TYR A 149 -1.52 -25.39 2.50
N ASN A 150 -0.65 -26.24 1.94
CA ASN A 150 0.51 -26.76 2.66
C ASN A 150 1.60 -25.68 2.81
N ASP A 151 2.50 -25.88 3.77
CA ASP A 151 3.51 -24.87 4.14
C ASP A 151 4.51 -24.52 3.02
N THR A 152 4.78 -25.43 2.09
CA THR A 152 5.66 -25.16 0.93
C THR A 152 4.99 -24.20 -0.06
N ILE A 153 3.72 -24.44 -0.39
CA ILE A 153 2.95 -23.54 -1.27
C ILE A 153 2.84 -22.14 -0.66
N ILE A 154 2.59 -22.08 0.65
CA ILE A 154 2.53 -20.81 1.39
C ILE A 154 3.87 -20.09 1.33
N PHE A 155 4.97 -20.81 1.58
CA PHE A 155 6.31 -20.24 1.50
C PHE A 155 6.59 -19.62 0.12
N ILE A 156 6.36 -20.36 -0.97
CA ILE A 156 6.61 -19.88 -2.33
C ILE A 156 5.69 -18.69 -2.67
N THR A 157 4.43 -18.73 -2.24
CA THR A 157 3.47 -17.62 -2.43
C THR A 157 3.95 -16.35 -1.74
N LEU A 158 4.33 -16.44 -0.46
CA LEU A 158 4.80 -15.28 0.30
C LEU A 158 6.12 -14.75 -0.24
N LEU A 159 7.04 -15.63 -0.64
CA LEU A 159 8.30 -15.25 -1.29
C LEU A 159 8.03 -14.47 -2.59
N GLY A 160 7.14 -15.02 -3.43
CA GLY A 160 6.75 -14.39 -4.67
C GLY A 160 6.13 -13.01 -4.48
N ILE A 161 5.22 -12.86 -3.52
CA ILE A 161 4.61 -11.56 -3.22
C ILE A 161 5.65 -10.58 -2.66
N ALA A 162 6.47 -11.01 -1.71
CA ALA A 162 7.37 -10.12 -0.97
C ALA A 162 8.62 -9.69 -1.74
N LEU A 163 9.10 -10.51 -2.70
CA LEU A 163 10.30 -10.24 -3.51
C LEU A 163 10.03 -10.07 -5.01
N GLY A 164 8.90 -10.55 -5.51
CA GLY A 164 8.55 -10.50 -6.94
C GLY A 164 7.61 -9.35 -7.31
N THR A 165 7.29 -8.46 -6.37
CA THR A 165 6.36 -7.35 -6.60
C THR A 165 6.92 -6.03 -6.11
N ASN A 166 6.34 -4.94 -6.59
CA ASN A 166 6.71 -3.59 -6.22
C ASN A 166 6.65 -3.30 -4.71
N ILE A 167 5.99 -4.12 -3.87
CA ILE A 167 6.05 -3.93 -2.41
C ILE A 167 7.49 -3.91 -1.86
N TYR A 168 8.41 -4.68 -2.46
CA TYR A 168 9.82 -4.70 -2.05
C TYR A 168 10.45 -3.30 -2.16
N PHE A 169 10.15 -2.58 -3.23
CA PHE A 169 10.62 -1.22 -3.44
C PHE A 169 10.14 -0.28 -2.33
N TYR A 170 8.88 -0.38 -1.94
CA TYR A 170 8.26 0.44 -0.88
C TYR A 170 8.62 -0.02 0.54
N ILE A 171 9.32 -1.13 0.68
CA ILE A 171 9.91 -1.55 1.96
C ILE A 171 11.34 -1.03 2.07
N VAL A 172 12.13 -1.16 1.00
CA VAL A 172 13.57 -0.94 1.04
C VAL A 172 13.98 0.47 0.61
N TYR A 173 13.40 0.98 -0.48
CA TYR A 173 13.84 2.22 -1.11
C TYR A 173 12.91 3.41 -0.81
N GLU A 174 11.60 3.18 -0.70
CA GLU A 174 10.61 4.19 -0.34
C GLU A 174 9.71 3.76 0.85
N PRO A 175 10.29 3.55 2.05
CA PRO A 175 9.52 3.24 3.26
C PRO A 175 8.63 4.41 3.70
N CYS A 176 7.66 4.13 4.58
CA CYS A 176 6.68 5.07 5.15
C CYS A 176 5.58 5.56 4.19
N MET A 177 5.42 4.88 3.05
CA MET A 177 4.29 5.11 2.14
C MET A 177 3.01 4.42 2.64
N SER A 178 1.84 5.00 2.39
CA SER A 178 0.54 4.45 2.84
C SER A 178 0.20 3.03 2.36
N HIS A 179 0.87 2.56 1.30
CA HIS A 179 0.62 1.29 0.64
C HIS A 179 1.02 0.06 1.48
N THR A 180 2.14 0.10 2.19
CA THR A 180 2.65 -1.01 3.01
C THR A 180 1.78 -1.23 4.26
N TYR A 181 1.30 -0.14 4.86
CA TYR A 181 0.31 -0.16 5.93
C TYR A 181 -1.02 -0.76 5.43
N SER A 182 -1.49 -0.31 4.26
CA SER A 182 -2.72 -0.83 3.64
C SER A 182 -2.61 -2.32 3.29
N PHE A 183 -1.44 -2.80 2.83
CA PHE A 183 -1.17 -4.22 2.62
C PHE A 183 -1.41 -5.05 3.90
N CYS A 184 -0.91 -4.59 5.04
CA CYS A 184 -1.14 -5.24 6.33
C CYS A 184 -2.64 -5.30 6.66
N LEU A 185 -3.32 -4.16 6.54
CA LEU A 185 -4.75 -4.07 6.87
C LEU A 185 -5.61 -4.96 5.96
N PHE A 186 -5.27 -5.07 4.68
CA PHE A 186 -5.97 -5.94 3.73
C PHE A 186 -5.75 -7.42 4.08
N ALA A 187 -4.51 -7.82 4.39
CA ALA A 187 -4.19 -9.18 4.81
C ALA A 187 -4.91 -9.57 6.11
N ALA A 188 -4.92 -8.68 7.10
CA ALA A 188 -5.61 -8.89 8.37
C ALA A 188 -7.13 -8.99 8.17
N THR A 189 -7.71 -8.12 7.33
CA THR A 189 -9.14 -8.17 7.00
C THR A 189 -9.53 -9.49 6.34
N ILE A 190 -8.73 -10.02 5.39
CA ILE A 190 -8.98 -11.35 4.81
C ILE A 190 -8.97 -12.44 5.90
N TYR A 191 -7.98 -12.39 6.80
CA TYR A 191 -7.87 -13.35 7.90
C TYR A 191 -9.10 -13.32 8.82
N TYR A 192 -9.51 -12.13 9.28
CA TYR A 192 -10.65 -11.98 10.18
C TYR A 192 -12.00 -12.16 9.47
N ALA A 193 -12.10 -11.93 8.17
CA ALA A 193 -13.28 -12.27 7.37
C ALA A 193 -13.48 -13.79 7.38
N GLU A 194 -12.45 -14.57 7.06
CA GLU A 194 -12.51 -16.03 7.12
C GLU A 194 -12.80 -16.53 8.54
N GLU A 195 -12.20 -15.90 9.57
CA GLU A 195 -12.47 -16.27 10.96
C GLU A 195 -13.92 -15.99 11.37
N TRP A 196 -14.45 -14.81 11.07
CA TRP A 196 -15.81 -14.41 11.44
C TRP A 196 -16.84 -15.37 10.88
N TYR A 197 -16.74 -15.71 9.59
CA TYR A 197 -17.71 -16.59 8.96
C TYR A 197 -17.54 -18.06 9.29
N ARG A 198 -16.37 -18.48 9.79
CA ARG A 198 -16.16 -19.85 10.27
C ARG A 198 -16.58 -20.06 11.71
N SER A 199 -16.25 -19.14 12.61
CA SER A 199 -16.45 -19.32 14.04
C SER A 199 -17.65 -18.53 14.61
N GLY A 200 -18.18 -17.55 13.87
CA GLY A 200 -19.29 -16.71 14.33
C GLY A 200 -18.96 -15.88 15.58
N ARG A 201 -17.68 -15.71 15.90
CA ARG A 201 -17.18 -15.00 17.09
C ARG A 201 -17.16 -13.48 16.88
N SER A 202 -17.91 -12.75 17.71
CA SER A 202 -18.08 -11.29 17.54
C SER A 202 -16.77 -10.51 17.61
N PHE A 203 -15.74 -11.03 18.29
CA PHE A 203 -14.40 -10.46 18.27
C PHE A 203 -13.86 -10.28 16.85
N SER A 204 -14.04 -11.26 15.97
CA SER A 204 -13.57 -11.17 14.58
C SER A 204 -14.32 -10.10 13.79
N LEU A 205 -15.62 -9.92 14.07
CA LEU A 205 -16.40 -8.83 13.49
C LEU A 205 -15.93 -7.46 13.99
N PHE A 206 -15.61 -7.33 15.28
CA PHE A 206 -15.09 -6.09 15.85
C PHE A 206 -13.71 -5.76 15.27
N MET A 207 -12.84 -6.76 15.10
CA MET A 207 -11.57 -6.58 14.39
C MET A 207 -11.79 -6.14 12.94
N LEU A 208 -12.76 -6.70 12.22
CA LEU A 208 -13.12 -6.24 10.88
C LEU A 208 -13.55 -4.76 10.87
N ALA A 209 -14.37 -4.34 11.84
CA ALA A 209 -14.78 -2.93 11.95
C ALA A 209 -13.59 -1.99 12.18
N ILE A 210 -12.67 -2.35 13.08
CA ILE A 210 -11.43 -1.58 13.32
C ILE A 210 -10.60 -1.52 12.04
N LEU A 211 -10.38 -2.66 11.38
CA LEU A 211 -9.54 -2.74 10.18
C LEU A 211 -10.11 -1.97 9.00
N ILE A 212 -11.42 -2.06 8.74
CA ILE A 212 -12.08 -1.29 7.67
C ILE A 212 -12.09 0.20 7.99
N GLY A 213 -12.26 0.58 9.27
CA GLY A 213 -12.13 1.96 9.73
C GLY A 213 -10.72 2.50 9.46
N LEU A 214 -9.68 1.75 9.87
CA LEU A 214 -8.28 2.09 9.63
C LEU A 214 -7.96 2.17 8.14
N ILE A 215 -8.44 1.22 7.32
CA ILE A 215 -8.30 1.24 5.86
C ILE A 215 -8.83 2.56 5.29
N THR A 216 -10.00 3.00 5.77
CA THR A 216 -10.64 4.22 5.29
C THR A 216 -9.85 5.47 5.66
N ILE A 217 -9.35 5.57 6.89
CA ILE A 217 -8.58 6.75 7.32
C ILE A 217 -7.12 6.72 6.87
N VAL A 218 -6.58 5.59 6.42
CA VAL A 218 -5.27 5.49 5.75
C VAL A 218 -5.40 5.95 4.30
N ARG A 219 -6.37 5.42 3.57
CA ARG A 219 -6.66 5.76 2.17
C ARG A 219 -8.17 5.65 1.92
N PRO A 220 -8.92 6.77 1.83
CA PRO A 220 -10.39 6.75 1.69
C PRO A 220 -10.91 5.88 0.55
N VAL A 221 -10.22 5.86 -0.60
CA VAL A 221 -10.57 5.01 -1.75
C VAL A 221 -10.56 3.51 -1.39
N ASN A 222 -9.71 3.11 -0.44
CA ASN A 222 -9.58 1.70 -0.03
C ASN A 222 -10.79 1.19 0.77
N ILE A 223 -11.76 2.04 1.15
CA ILE A 223 -13.03 1.59 1.74
C ILE A 223 -13.77 0.59 0.85
N LEU A 224 -13.53 0.62 -0.47
CA LEU A 224 -14.03 -0.38 -1.43
C LEU A 224 -13.67 -1.82 -1.03
N PHE A 225 -12.59 -2.01 -0.26
CA PHE A 225 -12.22 -3.32 0.25
C PHE A 225 -13.23 -3.92 1.21
N ALA A 226 -14.13 -3.12 1.81
CA ALA A 226 -15.26 -3.61 2.60
C ALA A 226 -16.19 -4.56 1.81
N ILE A 227 -16.20 -4.48 0.47
CA ILE A 227 -16.90 -5.42 -0.41
C ILE A 227 -16.44 -6.86 -0.13
N VAL A 228 -15.14 -7.07 0.11
CA VAL A 228 -14.56 -8.40 0.29
C VAL A 228 -15.13 -9.13 1.51
N PRO A 229 -15.09 -8.60 2.75
CA PRO A 229 -15.73 -9.26 3.89
C PRO A 229 -17.26 -9.33 3.74
N LEU A 230 -17.92 -8.36 3.09
CA LEU A 230 -19.38 -8.42 2.91
C LEU A 230 -19.83 -9.55 1.99
N LEU A 231 -19.10 -9.79 0.90
CA LEU A 231 -19.38 -10.85 -0.09
C LEU A 231 -18.58 -12.13 0.16
N TRP A 232 -17.83 -12.21 1.26
CA TRP A 232 -16.92 -13.33 1.52
C TRP A 232 -17.67 -14.66 1.50
N ARG A 233 -17.20 -15.61 0.68
CA ARG A 233 -17.83 -16.94 0.48
C ARG A 233 -19.30 -16.90 0.04
N VAL A 234 -19.77 -15.85 -0.63
CA VAL A 234 -21.11 -15.77 -1.22
C VAL A 234 -21.04 -16.08 -2.72
N GLY A 235 -21.42 -17.31 -3.10
CA GLY A 235 -21.32 -17.77 -4.49
C GLY A 235 -22.62 -17.75 -5.28
N ASN A 236 -23.78 -17.65 -4.61
CA ASN A 236 -25.09 -17.69 -5.23
C ASN A 236 -26.17 -17.03 -4.34
N THR A 237 -27.41 -17.00 -4.82
CA THR A 237 -28.55 -16.40 -4.13
C THR A 237 -28.91 -17.10 -2.82
N LEU A 238 -28.69 -18.42 -2.72
CA LEU A 238 -28.93 -19.17 -1.48
C LEU A 238 -27.91 -18.79 -0.40
N ASP A 239 -26.63 -18.70 -0.74
CA ASP A 239 -25.58 -18.23 0.17
C ASP A 239 -25.89 -16.81 0.68
N MET A 240 -26.43 -15.93 -0.20
CA MET A 240 -26.85 -14.59 0.19
C MET A 240 -28.02 -14.61 1.19
N ARG A 241 -29.04 -15.45 0.98
CA ARG A 241 -30.15 -15.60 1.93
C ARG A 241 -29.65 -16.09 3.29
N GLN A 242 -28.75 -17.08 3.31
CA GLN A 242 -28.13 -17.56 4.55
C GLN A 242 -27.31 -16.47 5.25
N ARG A 243 -26.62 -15.60 4.48
CA ARG A 243 -25.88 -14.46 5.01
C ARG A 243 -26.80 -13.47 5.72
N LEU A 244 -27.95 -13.13 5.13
CA LEU A 244 -28.93 -12.22 5.73
C LEU A 244 -29.50 -12.79 7.03
N ILE A 245 -29.83 -14.09 7.06
CA ILE A 245 -30.27 -14.78 8.29
C ILE A 245 -29.18 -14.73 9.36
N PHE A 246 -27.92 -15.00 8.99
CA PHE A 246 -26.79 -14.90 9.92
C PHE A 246 -26.64 -13.50 10.51
N TYR A 247 -26.78 -12.44 9.69
CA TYR A 247 -26.75 -11.06 10.16
C TYR A 247 -27.91 -10.72 11.09
N TYR A 248 -29.12 -11.19 10.78
CA TYR A 248 -30.27 -11.03 11.67
C TYR A 248 -30.00 -11.60 13.07
N HIS A 249 -29.40 -12.79 13.16
CA HIS A 249 -29.04 -13.38 14.45
C HIS A 249 -27.87 -12.67 15.16
N LYS A 250 -27.05 -11.91 14.42
CA LYS A 250 -25.86 -11.20 14.93
C LYS A 250 -26.05 -9.67 15.01
N TRP A 251 -27.28 -9.17 14.91
CA TRP A 251 -27.57 -7.73 14.79
C TRP A 251 -26.94 -6.88 15.91
N LYS A 252 -26.96 -7.34 17.17
CA LYS A 252 -26.32 -6.62 18.29
C LYS A 252 -24.82 -6.45 18.08
N SER A 253 -24.15 -7.50 17.60
CA SER A 253 -22.73 -7.44 17.27
C SER A 253 -22.47 -6.54 16.06
N LEU A 254 -23.38 -6.50 15.07
CA LEU A 254 -23.28 -5.58 13.93
C LEU A 254 -23.42 -4.11 14.36
N VAL A 255 -24.31 -3.80 15.30
CA VAL A 255 -24.45 -2.44 15.86
C VAL A 255 -23.17 -2.01 16.58
N ILE A 256 -22.62 -2.87 17.44
CA ILE A 256 -21.34 -2.58 18.13
C ILE A 256 -20.21 -2.39 17.10
N ALA A 257 -20.14 -3.25 16.09
CA ALA A 257 -19.16 -3.13 15.01
C ALA A 257 -19.31 -1.80 14.24
N ALA A 258 -20.54 -1.36 13.97
CA ALA A 258 -20.81 -0.07 13.33
C ALA A 258 -20.34 1.10 14.21
N ILE A 259 -20.57 1.05 15.53
CA ILE A 259 -20.07 2.07 16.47
C ILE A 259 -18.54 2.10 16.46
N ILE A 260 -17.88 0.94 16.54
CA ILE A 260 -16.41 0.86 16.49
C ILE A 260 -15.88 1.46 15.18
N PHE A 261 -16.47 1.11 14.04
CA PHE A 261 -16.11 1.68 12.75
C PHE A 261 -16.26 3.21 12.74
N CYS A 262 -17.40 3.73 13.21
CA CYS A 262 -17.64 5.17 13.31
C CYS A 262 -16.65 5.88 14.24
N LEU A 263 -16.24 5.26 15.36
CA LEU A 263 -15.23 5.81 16.26
C LEU A 263 -13.86 5.95 15.58
N ILE A 264 -13.46 4.98 14.75
CA ILE A 264 -12.21 5.09 13.98
C ILE A 264 -12.32 6.17 12.91
N LEU A 265 -13.43 6.24 12.17
CA LEU A 265 -13.65 7.32 11.20
C LEU A 265 -13.64 8.70 11.84
N PHE A 266 -14.16 8.80 13.06
CA PHE A 266 -14.24 10.06 13.81
C PHE A 266 -12.86 10.69 14.02
N ILE A 267 -11.77 9.91 14.04
CA ILE A 267 -10.40 10.44 14.11
C ILE A 267 -10.12 11.37 12.92
N GLN A 268 -10.44 10.95 11.69
CA GLN A 268 -10.27 11.79 10.50
C GLN A 268 -11.30 12.91 10.42
N LEU A 269 -12.57 12.61 10.72
CA LEU A 269 -13.66 13.59 10.60
C LEU A 269 -13.51 14.74 11.61
N SER A 270 -13.04 14.45 12.82
CA SER A 270 -12.76 15.47 13.84
C SER A 270 -11.59 16.37 13.45
N TYR A 271 -10.54 15.83 12.82
CA TYR A 271 -9.46 16.64 12.25
C TYR A 271 -9.98 17.61 11.19
N TRP A 272 -10.78 17.13 10.23
CA TRP A 272 -11.39 18.00 9.22
C TRP A 272 -12.31 19.05 9.86
N LYS A 273 -13.11 18.67 10.86
CA LYS A 273 -13.96 19.62 11.57
C LYS A 273 -13.14 20.69 12.27
N TYR A 274 -12.04 20.31 12.91
CA TYR A 274 -11.15 21.20 13.63
C TYR A 274 -10.45 22.19 12.69
N VAL A 275 -9.90 21.72 11.57
CA VAL A 275 -9.11 22.54 10.65
C VAL A 275 -9.98 23.33 9.67
N THR A 276 -10.99 22.71 9.07
CA THR A 276 -11.77 23.32 7.97
C THR A 276 -13.14 23.85 8.42
N GLY A 277 -13.59 23.49 9.62
CA GLY A 277 -14.95 23.76 10.10
C GLY A 277 -16.01 22.77 9.58
N LYS A 278 -15.65 21.86 8.65
CA LYS A 278 -16.56 20.88 8.03
C LYS A 278 -16.21 19.45 8.45
N TRP A 279 -17.23 18.62 8.66
CA TRP A 279 -17.04 17.21 9.04
C TRP A 279 -16.53 16.33 7.88
N ILE A 280 -16.90 16.67 6.64
CA ILE A 280 -16.45 16.00 5.41
C ILE A 280 -15.83 17.08 4.52
N PHE A 281 -14.59 16.86 4.07
CA PHE A 281 -13.86 17.85 3.28
C PHE A 281 -13.01 17.18 2.19
N TYR A 282 -13.02 17.74 0.98
CA TYR A 282 -12.19 17.25 -0.13
C TYR A 282 -10.82 17.92 -0.13
N ALA A 283 -9.83 17.23 0.44
CA ALA A 283 -8.49 17.81 0.69
C ALA A 283 -7.57 17.86 -0.54
N TYR A 284 -7.99 17.28 -1.67
CA TYR A 284 -7.21 17.19 -2.91
C TYR A 284 -7.45 18.37 -3.87
N GLY A 285 -8.25 19.36 -3.47
CA GLY A 285 -8.41 20.62 -4.20
C GLY A 285 -9.01 20.43 -5.60
N LYS A 286 -8.24 20.79 -6.63
CA LYS A 286 -8.65 20.68 -8.06
C LYS A 286 -8.47 19.28 -8.65
N GLU A 287 -7.68 18.43 -8.01
CA GLU A 287 -7.49 17.07 -8.48
C GLU A 287 -8.82 16.34 -8.47
N SER A 288 -9.08 15.46 -9.43
CA SER A 288 -10.39 14.79 -9.54
C SER A 288 -10.28 13.45 -10.26
N PHE A 289 -11.40 12.70 -10.26
CA PHE A 289 -11.53 11.49 -11.05
C PHE A 289 -12.09 11.81 -12.45
N LEU A 290 -11.44 11.27 -13.47
CA LEU A 290 -11.84 11.29 -14.87
C LEU A 290 -12.56 9.98 -15.21
N TRP A 291 -13.81 9.88 -14.76
CA TRP A 291 -14.62 8.65 -14.86
C TRP A 291 -14.81 8.15 -16.30
N ASP A 292 -14.88 9.06 -17.27
CA ASP A 292 -15.12 8.71 -18.68
C ASP A 292 -13.84 8.35 -19.45
N GLU A 293 -12.66 8.48 -18.82
CA GLU A 293 -11.36 8.18 -19.44
C GLU A 293 -10.48 7.27 -18.57
N PRO A 294 -10.96 6.06 -18.19
CA PRO A 294 -10.19 5.15 -17.34
C PRO A 294 -8.92 4.65 -18.05
N ARG A 295 -7.77 4.81 -17.40
CA ARG A 295 -6.45 4.41 -17.93
C ARG A 295 -6.05 3.00 -17.52
N VAL A 296 -7.01 2.08 -17.52
CA VAL A 296 -6.85 0.72 -16.96
C VAL A 296 -5.79 -0.09 -17.71
N LEU A 297 -5.82 -0.08 -19.05
CA LEU A 297 -4.83 -0.81 -19.85
C LEU A 297 -3.42 -0.24 -19.67
N ASP A 298 -3.30 1.09 -19.62
CA ASP A 298 -2.03 1.76 -19.36
C ASP A 298 -1.49 1.42 -17.95
N GLY A 299 -2.39 1.37 -16.96
CA GLY A 299 -2.07 1.02 -15.58
C GLY A 299 -1.71 -0.45 -15.34
N LEU A 300 -2.23 -1.38 -16.15
CA LEU A 300 -1.94 -2.82 -16.02
C LEU A 300 -0.79 -3.28 -16.93
N PHE A 301 -0.74 -2.81 -18.17
CA PHE A 301 0.17 -3.29 -19.21
C PHE A 301 1.09 -2.21 -19.79
N GLY A 302 0.82 -0.92 -19.53
CA GLY A 302 1.60 0.17 -20.10
C GLY A 302 3.02 0.25 -19.54
N PHE A 303 3.97 0.70 -20.34
CA PHE A 303 5.38 0.79 -19.93
C PHE A 303 5.67 1.93 -18.96
N ARG A 304 4.74 2.88 -18.78
CA ARG A 304 4.91 3.97 -17.82
C ARG A 304 4.87 3.47 -16.37
N LYS A 305 3.82 2.71 -16.01
CA LYS A 305 3.56 2.21 -14.64
C LYS A 305 2.95 0.80 -14.57
N GLY A 306 2.80 0.10 -15.70
CA GLY A 306 2.06 -1.15 -15.84
C GLY A 306 2.36 -2.16 -14.75
N TRP A 307 1.34 -2.55 -13.99
CA TRP A 307 1.52 -3.46 -12.85
C TRP A 307 2.14 -4.79 -13.26
N PHE A 308 1.71 -5.37 -14.39
CA PHE A 308 2.25 -6.63 -14.90
C PHE A 308 3.65 -6.49 -15.50
N ILE A 309 4.04 -5.29 -15.93
CA ILE A 309 5.38 -5.01 -16.48
C ILE A 309 6.42 -4.98 -15.36
N TYR A 310 6.11 -4.30 -14.25
CA TYR A 310 7.03 -4.10 -13.13
C TYR A 310 6.84 -5.12 -12.00
N SER A 311 5.82 -5.98 -12.08
CA SER A 311 5.55 -7.07 -11.13
C SER A 311 4.95 -8.29 -11.87
N PRO A 312 5.71 -8.94 -12.77
CA PRO A 312 5.20 -10.02 -13.63
C PRO A 312 4.66 -11.23 -12.85
N ILE A 313 5.05 -11.43 -11.60
CA ILE A 313 4.46 -12.48 -10.76
C ILE A 313 2.97 -12.25 -10.48
N VAL A 314 2.50 -11.00 -10.51
CA VAL A 314 1.08 -10.68 -10.35
C VAL A 314 0.29 -11.16 -11.57
N PHE A 315 0.90 -11.20 -12.76
CA PHE A 315 0.28 -11.81 -13.93
C PHE A 315 0.10 -13.32 -13.74
N LEU A 316 1.10 -14.02 -13.18
CA LEU A 316 0.94 -15.44 -12.79
C LEU A 316 -0.16 -15.61 -11.74
N ALA A 317 -0.24 -14.72 -10.76
CA ALA A 317 -1.30 -14.73 -9.77
C ALA A 317 -2.69 -14.56 -10.43
N ALA A 318 -2.82 -13.71 -11.45
CA ALA A 318 -4.05 -13.55 -12.21
C ALA A 318 -4.45 -14.84 -12.96
N LEU A 319 -3.50 -15.56 -13.56
CA LEU A 319 -3.78 -16.88 -14.15
C LEU A 319 -4.30 -17.90 -13.11
N GLY A 320 -3.93 -17.72 -11.84
CA GLY A 320 -4.40 -18.51 -10.73
C GLY A 320 -5.89 -18.41 -10.40
N PHE A 321 -6.62 -17.45 -10.97
CA PHE A 321 -8.08 -17.40 -10.84
C PHE A 321 -8.75 -18.64 -11.46
N ILE A 322 -8.16 -19.24 -12.50
CA ILE A 322 -8.69 -20.45 -13.15
C ILE A 322 -8.73 -21.65 -12.18
N PRO A 323 -7.61 -22.08 -11.56
CA PRO A 323 -7.64 -23.14 -10.56
C PRO A 323 -8.37 -22.72 -9.28
N LEU A 324 -8.35 -21.43 -8.92
CA LEU A 324 -9.11 -20.95 -7.76
C LEU A 324 -10.62 -21.15 -7.96
N TRP A 325 -11.15 -20.84 -9.14
CA TRP A 325 -12.55 -21.08 -9.48
C TRP A 325 -12.93 -22.56 -9.34
N LYS A 326 -12.05 -23.46 -9.81
CA LYS A 326 -12.28 -24.91 -9.70
C LYS A 326 -12.26 -25.41 -8.25
N ARG A 327 -11.45 -24.78 -7.39
CA ARG A 327 -11.18 -25.22 -6.02
C ARG A 327 -12.08 -24.58 -4.96
N ASP A 328 -12.30 -23.27 -5.02
CA ASP A 328 -13.12 -22.49 -4.09
C ASP A 328 -13.88 -21.37 -4.82
N LYS A 329 -14.87 -21.77 -5.63
CA LYS A 329 -15.72 -20.83 -6.40
C LYS A 329 -16.45 -19.80 -5.54
N LYS A 330 -16.64 -20.04 -4.24
CA LYS A 330 -17.44 -19.16 -3.39
C LYS A 330 -16.73 -17.85 -3.05
N ILE A 331 -15.40 -17.81 -3.07
CA ILE A 331 -14.65 -16.58 -2.77
C ILE A 331 -14.39 -15.72 -4.01
N VAL A 332 -14.44 -16.30 -5.20
CA VAL A 332 -14.08 -15.61 -6.44
C VAL A 332 -14.98 -14.40 -6.73
N PRO A 333 -16.31 -14.44 -6.57
CA PRO A 333 -17.17 -13.27 -6.80
C PRO A 333 -16.77 -12.06 -5.96
N ALA A 334 -16.48 -12.25 -4.66
CA ALA A 334 -16.05 -11.17 -3.77
C ALA A 334 -14.77 -10.50 -4.29
N ILE A 335 -13.81 -11.32 -4.73
CA ILE A 335 -12.52 -10.85 -5.25
C ILE A 335 -12.69 -10.13 -6.59
N LEU A 336 -13.47 -10.67 -7.53
CA LEU A 336 -13.68 -10.08 -8.85
C LEU A 336 -14.49 -8.78 -8.80
N VAL A 337 -15.52 -8.70 -7.95
CA VAL A 337 -16.30 -7.47 -7.76
C VAL A 337 -15.41 -6.39 -7.14
N PHE A 338 -14.63 -6.73 -6.12
CA PHE A 338 -13.65 -5.81 -5.54
C PHE A 338 -12.63 -5.34 -6.57
N PHE A 339 -11.96 -6.24 -7.30
CA PHE A 339 -10.93 -5.86 -8.28
C PHE A 339 -11.49 -4.99 -9.39
N SER A 340 -12.65 -5.36 -9.94
CA SER A 340 -13.29 -4.58 -11.02
C SER A 340 -13.55 -3.14 -10.57
N GLY A 341 -14.15 -2.95 -9.40
CA GLY A 341 -14.41 -1.62 -8.85
C GLY A 341 -13.13 -0.88 -8.47
N TYR A 342 -12.19 -1.56 -7.82
CA TYR A 342 -10.96 -0.95 -7.32
C TYR A 342 -10.03 -0.50 -8.45
N ILE A 343 -9.82 -1.35 -9.47
CA ILE A 343 -9.01 -1.03 -10.66
C ILE A 343 -9.63 0.12 -11.43
N TYR A 344 -10.95 0.11 -11.62
CA TYR A 344 -11.65 1.21 -12.29
C TYR A 344 -11.45 2.53 -11.56
N VAL A 345 -11.80 2.60 -10.28
CA VAL A 345 -11.67 3.84 -9.49
C VAL A 345 -10.22 4.33 -9.45
N THR A 346 -9.26 3.42 -9.26
CA THR A 346 -7.82 3.74 -9.23
C THR A 346 -7.36 4.38 -10.54
N PHE A 347 -7.67 3.77 -11.68
CA PHE A 347 -7.19 4.28 -12.97
C PHE A 347 -8.09 5.35 -13.61
N CYS A 348 -9.19 5.73 -12.94
CA CYS A 348 -9.91 6.97 -13.21
C CYS A 348 -9.28 8.17 -12.52
N TRP A 349 -8.31 8.01 -11.61
CA TRP A 349 -7.62 9.16 -11.03
C TRP A 349 -6.92 9.99 -12.13
N TRP A 350 -7.01 11.33 -12.09
CA TRP A 350 -6.44 12.20 -13.12
C TRP A 350 -4.97 11.88 -13.41
N SER A 351 -4.19 11.62 -12.35
CA SER A 351 -2.83 11.11 -12.40
C SER A 351 -2.85 9.59 -12.20
N TRP A 352 -3.33 8.88 -13.21
CA TRP A 352 -3.42 7.42 -13.18
C TRP A 352 -2.06 6.72 -12.96
N TRP A 353 -0.95 7.43 -13.23
CA TRP A 353 0.42 6.97 -12.98
C TRP A 353 0.90 7.23 -11.54
N TYR A 354 0.11 7.95 -10.74
CA TYR A 354 0.36 8.24 -9.32
C TYR A 354 1.70 8.92 -9.04
N GLY A 355 2.17 9.79 -9.93
CA GLY A 355 3.42 10.55 -9.75
C GLY A 355 4.69 9.69 -9.71
N GLY A 356 5.71 10.18 -8.99
CA GLY A 356 6.98 9.49 -8.81
C GLY A 356 6.84 8.16 -8.05
N GLY A 357 7.39 7.08 -8.60
CA GLY A 357 7.40 5.77 -7.92
C GLY A 357 7.60 4.58 -8.87
N PHE A 358 7.67 3.38 -8.29
CA PHE A 358 7.94 2.13 -9.02
C PHE A 358 6.67 1.29 -9.28
N GLY A 359 6.34 1.12 -10.56
CA GLY A 359 5.14 0.40 -11.00
C GLY A 359 3.83 1.05 -10.50
N ALA A 360 2.73 0.29 -10.56
CA ALA A 360 1.43 0.71 -10.07
C ALA A 360 1.36 0.62 -8.53
N ARG A 361 1.95 1.60 -7.84
CA ARG A 361 2.03 1.63 -6.36
C ARG A 361 0.67 1.56 -5.66
N CYS A 362 -0.34 2.15 -6.28
CA CYS A 362 -1.74 2.09 -5.84
C CYS A 362 -2.36 0.68 -5.78
N LEU A 363 -1.73 -0.34 -6.37
CA LEU A 363 -2.25 -1.71 -6.33
C LEU A 363 -1.54 -2.59 -5.30
N ILE A 364 -0.55 -2.08 -4.56
CA ILE A 364 0.21 -2.84 -3.55
C ILE A 364 -0.70 -3.37 -2.44
N GLU A 365 -1.66 -2.57 -1.98
CA GLU A 365 -2.64 -3.01 -0.99
C GLU A 365 -3.42 -4.27 -1.41
N THR A 366 -3.59 -4.51 -2.72
CA THR A 366 -4.34 -5.65 -3.24
C THR A 366 -3.52 -6.95 -3.32
N LEU A 367 -2.22 -6.92 -3.06
CA LEU A 367 -1.35 -8.10 -3.10
C LEU A 367 -1.78 -9.27 -2.18
N PRO A 368 -2.34 -9.07 -0.97
CA PRO A 368 -2.90 -10.15 -0.17
C PRO A 368 -4.06 -10.86 -0.87
N VAL A 369 -4.83 -10.14 -1.69
CA VAL A 369 -5.91 -10.70 -2.51
C VAL A 369 -5.32 -11.53 -3.65
N MET A 370 -4.28 -11.04 -4.32
CA MET A 370 -3.57 -11.77 -5.40
C MET A 370 -2.78 -12.98 -4.91
N ALA A 371 -2.38 -13.01 -3.64
CA ALA A 371 -1.74 -14.18 -3.04
C ALA A 371 -2.66 -15.41 -3.04
N ILE A 372 -3.99 -15.22 -2.99
CA ILE A 372 -4.98 -16.32 -2.96
C ILE A 372 -4.99 -17.11 -4.28
N PRO A 373 -5.21 -16.50 -5.46
CA PRO A 373 -5.16 -17.21 -6.73
C PRO A 373 -3.73 -17.70 -7.05
N LEU A 374 -2.67 -16.98 -6.66
CA LEU A 374 -1.29 -17.49 -6.80
C LEU A 374 -1.10 -18.81 -6.06
N ALA A 375 -1.52 -18.88 -4.80
CA ALA A 375 -1.45 -20.12 -4.02
C ALA A 375 -2.28 -21.25 -4.65
N ALA A 376 -3.46 -20.93 -5.21
CA ALA A 376 -4.30 -21.89 -5.91
C ALA A 376 -3.62 -22.45 -7.18
N LEU A 377 -2.94 -21.60 -7.95
CA LEU A 377 -2.14 -22.01 -9.11
C LEU A 377 -1.05 -22.99 -8.70
N LEU A 378 -0.22 -22.60 -7.74
CA LEU A 378 0.87 -23.43 -7.25
C LEU A 378 0.36 -24.76 -6.68
N GLN A 379 -0.74 -24.73 -5.94
CA GLN A 379 -1.36 -25.94 -5.42
C GLN A 379 -1.87 -26.86 -6.53
N SER A 380 -2.46 -26.32 -7.60
CA SER A 380 -2.96 -27.13 -8.71
C SER A 380 -1.82 -27.86 -9.45
N LEU A 381 -0.71 -27.16 -9.70
CA LEU A 381 0.49 -27.73 -10.32
C LEU A 381 1.14 -28.78 -9.41
N TRP A 382 1.22 -28.50 -8.11
CA TRP A 382 1.74 -29.42 -7.10
C TRP A 382 0.92 -30.71 -7.01
N SER A 383 -0.41 -30.60 -6.96
CA SER A 383 -1.32 -31.75 -6.85
C SER A 383 -1.33 -32.63 -8.09
N ALA A 384 -1.10 -32.06 -9.28
CA ALA A 384 -1.02 -32.84 -10.53
C ALA A 384 0.22 -33.75 -10.60
N LYS A 385 1.16 -33.64 -9.64
CA LYS A 385 2.43 -34.39 -9.59
C LYS A 385 3.28 -34.28 -10.87
N LEU A 386 3.06 -33.23 -11.66
CA LEU A 386 3.80 -32.99 -12.90
C LEU A 386 5.14 -32.33 -12.56
N LYS A 387 6.22 -33.12 -12.58
CA LYS A 387 7.57 -32.66 -12.20
C LYS A 387 8.05 -31.48 -13.05
N ALA A 388 7.85 -31.51 -14.37
CA ALA A 388 8.32 -30.47 -15.29
C ALA A 388 7.60 -29.11 -15.11
N PRO A 389 6.26 -29.03 -15.06
CA PRO A 389 5.56 -27.78 -14.75
C PRO A 389 5.89 -27.16 -13.39
N ILE A 390 6.09 -27.99 -12.35
CA ILE A 390 6.50 -27.50 -11.02
C ILE A 390 7.92 -26.91 -11.07
N PHE A 391 8.84 -27.55 -11.79
CA PHE A 391 10.17 -27.02 -12.00
C PHE A 391 10.13 -25.70 -12.78
N LEU A 392 9.40 -25.65 -13.89
CA LEU A 392 9.28 -24.48 -14.74
C LEU A 392 8.66 -23.28 -13.99
N ILE A 393 7.58 -23.48 -13.23
CA ILE A 393 6.98 -22.40 -12.45
C ILE A 393 7.92 -21.92 -11.33
N GLY A 394 8.70 -22.83 -10.74
CA GLY A 394 9.74 -22.48 -9.77
C GLY A 394 10.82 -21.59 -10.38
N VAL A 395 11.31 -21.95 -11.57
CA VAL A 395 12.28 -21.14 -12.33
C VAL A 395 11.69 -19.79 -12.70
N LEU A 396 10.44 -19.74 -13.18
CA LEU A 396 9.77 -18.48 -13.53
C LEU A 396 9.61 -17.55 -12.32
N ILE A 397 9.19 -18.07 -11.16
CA ILE A 397 9.08 -17.28 -9.93
C ILE A 397 10.44 -16.75 -9.51
N PHE A 398 11.49 -17.58 -9.56
CA PHE A 398 12.85 -17.14 -9.26
C PHE A 398 13.30 -16.01 -10.19
N LEU A 399 13.11 -16.17 -11.51
CA LEU A 399 13.47 -15.15 -12.50
C LEU A 399 12.66 -13.86 -12.29
N PHE A 400 11.38 -13.94 -11.97
CA PHE A 400 10.54 -12.76 -11.71
C PHE A 400 10.92 -12.04 -10.41
N CYS A 401 11.28 -12.78 -9.36
CA CYS A 401 11.84 -12.19 -8.14
C CYS A 401 13.19 -11.51 -8.42
N ALA A 402 14.10 -12.17 -9.14
CA ALA A 402 15.39 -11.59 -9.51
C ALA A 402 15.23 -10.33 -10.37
N LEU A 403 14.35 -10.39 -11.38
CA LEU A 403 14.03 -9.25 -12.23
C LEU A 403 13.44 -8.10 -11.43
N ASN A 404 12.48 -8.36 -10.54
CA ASN A 404 11.85 -7.32 -9.74
C ASN A 404 12.87 -6.64 -8.81
N ILE A 405 13.71 -7.42 -8.10
CA ILE A 405 14.77 -6.87 -7.24
C ILE A 405 15.73 -6.00 -8.06
N PHE A 406 16.15 -6.48 -9.23
CA PHE A 406 17.03 -5.73 -10.13
C PHE A 406 16.36 -4.43 -10.63
N GLN A 407 15.09 -4.49 -11.02
CA GLN A 407 14.33 -3.30 -11.43
C GLN A 407 14.08 -2.33 -10.29
N CYS A 408 13.95 -2.79 -9.04
CA CYS A 408 13.90 -1.92 -7.87
C CYS A 408 15.22 -1.16 -7.70
N TYR A 409 16.36 -1.82 -7.90
CA TYR A 409 17.67 -1.15 -7.96
C TYR A 409 17.73 -0.14 -9.11
N GLN A 410 17.28 -0.50 -10.32
CA GLN A 410 17.25 0.41 -11.46
C GLN A 410 16.38 1.64 -11.18
N ALA A 411 15.20 1.46 -10.57
CA ALA A 411 14.31 2.54 -10.18
C ALA A 411 14.95 3.45 -9.13
N ARG A 412 15.64 2.87 -8.12
CA ARG A 412 16.36 3.66 -7.13
C ARG A 412 17.46 4.52 -7.74
N LYS A 413 18.16 3.99 -8.74
CA LYS A 413 19.19 4.71 -9.51
C LYS A 413 18.61 5.60 -10.61
N ASN A 414 17.29 5.72 -10.69
CA ASN A 414 16.58 6.45 -11.75
C ASN A 414 16.91 5.99 -13.18
N ILE A 415 17.45 4.77 -13.34
CA ILE A 415 17.67 4.10 -14.63
C ILE A 415 16.30 3.75 -15.22
N ILE A 416 15.43 3.12 -14.42
CA ILE A 416 13.99 3.17 -14.68
C ILE A 416 13.54 4.54 -14.19
N HIS A 417 13.18 5.42 -15.12
CA HIS A 417 12.75 6.77 -14.77
C HIS A 417 11.49 6.72 -13.92
N HIS A 418 11.48 7.49 -12.83
CA HIS A 418 10.39 7.50 -11.85
C HIS A 418 9.01 7.94 -12.38
N ASP A 419 8.87 8.38 -13.64
CA ASP A 419 7.64 9.01 -14.14
C ASP A 419 7.44 8.87 -15.66
N ARG A 420 8.46 9.11 -16.48
CA ARG A 420 8.34 9.30 -17.94
C ARG A 420 8.67 8.08 -18.80
N MET A 421 8.58 6.88 -18.23
CA MET A 421 8.94 5.63 -18.93
C MET A 421 8.11 5.42 -20.21
N THR A 422 8.76 4.94 -21.27
CA THR A 422 8.15 4.54 -22.55
C THR A 422 8.56 3.11 -22.92
N PHE A 423 7.89 2.52 -23.92
CA PHE A 423 8.29 1.22 -24.47
C PHE A 423 9.76 1.19 -24.93
N ARG A 424 10.17 2.21 -25.71
CA ARG A 424 11.52 2.30 -26.28
C ARG A 424 12.57 2.42 -25.18
N TYR A 425 12.32 3.30 -24.21
CA TYR A 425 13.23 3.50 -23.10
C TYR A 425 13.32 2.26 -22.20
N TYR A 426 12.20 1.60 -21.89
CA TYR A 426 12.19 0.37 -21.09
C TYR A 426 13.11 -0.70 -21.66
N TRP A 427 13.02 -0.98 -22.97
CA TRP A 427 13.88 -1.98 -23.61
C TRP A 427 15.33 -1.52 -23.74
N ARG A 428 15.58 -0.21 -23.85
CA ARG A 428 16.93 0.33 -23.85
C ARG A 428 17.64 0.07 -22.52
N VAL A 429 16.94 0.20 -21.40
CA VAL A 429 17.51 -0.02 -20.05
C VAL A 429 17.26 -1.42 -19.49
N PHE A 430 16.53 -2.29 -20.19
CA PHE A 430 16.17 -3.62 -19.69
C PHE A 430 17.41 -4.43 -19.30
N CYS A 431 17.46 -4.89 -18.05
CA CYS A 431 18.60 -5.64 -17.49
C CYS A 431 19.95 -4.89 -17.55
N ARG A 432 19.96 -3.55 -17.63
CA ARG A 432 21.19 -2.74 -17.60
C ARG A 432 21.39 -2.00 -16.27
N PRO A 433 22.59 -2.04 -15.68
CA PRO A 433 22.86 -1.35 -14.41
C PRO A 433 23.26 0.13 -14.59
N TYR A 434 23.18 0.67 -15.80
CA TYR A 434 23.48 2.05 -16.13
C TYR A 434 22.57 2.57 -17.25
N VAL A 435 22.54 3.88 -17.44
CA VAL A 435 21.90 4.59 -18.55
C VAL A 435 22.86 5.65 -19.07
N GLU A 436 22.91 5.83 -20.40
CA GLU A 436 23.69 6.90 -21.03
C GLU A 436 22.82 8.16 -21.19
N GLU A 437 23.41 9.35 -21.17
CA GLU A 437 22.64 10.62 -21.24
C GLU A 437 21.77 10.71 -22.50
N LYS A 438 22.29 10.28 -23.65
CA LYS A 438 21.55 10.21 -24.92
C LYS A 438 20.31 9.31 -24.86
N ASP A 439 20.26 8.34 -23.94
CA ASP A 439 19.13 7.42 -23.84
C ASP A 439 17.88 8.11 -23.28
N PHE A 440 18.04 9.24 -22.57
CA PHE A 440 16.92 10.03 -22.05
C PHE A 440 16.03 10.61 -23.16
N GLU A 441 16.53 10.73 -24.40
CA GLU A 441 15.74 11.11 -25.57
C GLU A 441 14.62 10.10 -25.90
N LEU A 442 14.71 8.86 -25.39
CA LEU A 442 13.69 7.83 -25.56
C LEU A 442 12.54 7.94 -24.54
N LEU A 443 12.66 8.81 -23.53
CA LEU A 443 11.58 9.07 -22.57
C LEU A 443 10.41 9.81 -23.22
N MET A 444 9.31 9.91 -22.49
CA MET A 444 8.19 10.75 -22.88
C MET A 444 8.66 12.20 -23.00
N ASP A 445 8.37 12.81 -24.15
CA ASP A 445 8.73 14.19 -24.43
C ASP A 445 8.01 15.18 -23.51
N ASP A 446 8.63 16.34 -23.27
CA ASP A 446 8.10 17.36 -22.36
C ASP A 446 6.72 17.86 -22.79
N LYS A 447 6.46 18.01 -24.09
CA LYS A 447 5.18 18.53 -24.58
C LYS A 447 4.04 17.56 -24.25
N THR A 448 4.25 16.26 -24.44
CA THR A 448 3.30 15.22 -24.04
C THR A 448 3.12 15.17 -22.53
N TYR A 449 4.23 15.22 -21.78
CA TYR A 449 4.20 15.20 -20.31
C TYR A 449 3.38 16.36 -19.73
N TRP A 450 3.69 17.60 -20.14
CA TRP A 450 3.00 18.79 -19.65
C TRP A 450 1.55 18.88 -20.12
N LYS A 451 1.22 18.34 -21.29
CA LYS A 451 -0.18 18.19 -21.73
C LYS A 451 -0.99 17.28 -20.81
N GLU A 452 -0.39 16.22 -20.28
CA GLU A 452 -1.05 15.34 -19.32
C GLU A 452 -1.14 15.97 -17.93
N MET A 453 -0.08 16.65 -17.46
CA MET A 453 -0.09 17.39 -16.20
C MET A 453 -1.13 18.51 -16.18
N GLY A 454 -1.29 19.24 -17.29
CA GLY A 454 -2.26 20.34 -17.43
C GLY A 454 -3.72 19.89 -17.48
N ARG A 455 -4.04 18.59 -17.36
CA ARG A 455 -5.43 18.12 -17.26
C ARG A 455 -6.10 18.51 -15.94
N ILE A 456 -5.32 18.80 -14.89
CA ILE A 456 -5.84 19.25 -13.59
C ILE A 456 -6.55 20.60 -13.70
N ASP A 457 -6.07 21.50 -14.57
CA ASP A 457 -6.58 22.87 -14.68
C ASP A 457 -7.77 23.03 -15.65
N LYS A 458 -8.20 21.96 -16.32
CA LYS A 458 -9.25 22.01 -17.36
C LYS A 458 -10.68 21.74 -16.85
N LYS A 459 -10.87 21.66 -15.53
CA LYS A 459 -12.19 21.55 -14.86
C LYS A 459 -12.18 22.44 -13.63
#